data_AF-A0A928JSR5-F1
#
_entry.id   AF-A0A928JSR5-F1
#
_cell.length_a   1.000
_cell.length_b   1.000
_cell.length_c   1.000
_cell.angle_alpha   90.00
_cell.angle_beta   90.00
_cell.angle_gamma   90.00
#
_symmetry.space_group_name_H-M   'P 1'
#
loop_
_entity.id
_entity.type
_entity.pdbx_description
1 polymer ?
#
loop_
_entity_poly.entity_id
_entity_poly.type
_entity_poly.pdbx_seq_one_letter_code
_entity_poly.pdbx_strand_id
1 'polypeptide(L)'
;MKKDYFDDEKQGKKSASSNKRRKKKKMSAGKVILLIVALIVLGLGAFVGTIKILVPDYDLARLLPEKVQSLINEEKTTSAELTTAQSTTAETPKADMLDYLEDSEFKLDASKQGNFVGNLLNGGKVGTDYTYIYHIVDGKGIYRLTPGSESYSLYYKCENPLSSINLRGDYIYFVDESTAKLQKLQKGTAKPKTVAENVKFVFVYDSNVYYITKDNELCIMDAKELIPTTLYNSADSEMQFIGISKNRVFFTIYNGSSVEFLTVDNEGKEDAKLFRDSISYREQTGFVMENGYFYYYQRDTESGEGHSVIRQKFGSQKTFELVKTQSNIGYPTADKNKLFYADFADNKLVLKEYNMNSKAEKTMLKSDKLENSDEVSFFHGGEYDFIIGEWNYRASSNLTSSTNVMKFKNGKWSY
;
A
#
# COMPACT_ATOMS: atom_id res chain seq x y z
N MET A 1 -14.88 -24.82 66.32
CA MET A 1 -15.64 -26.03 65.95
C MET A 1 -15.09 -26.51 64.62
N LYS A 2 -14.26 -27.57 64.61
CA LYS A 2 -13.57 -28.12 63.42
C LYS A 2 -14.42 -29.25 62.82
N LYS A 3 -14.37 -29.44 61.51
CA LYS A 3 -14.89 -30.63 60.82
C LYS A 3 -13.95 -31.04 59.68
N ASP A 4 -13.40 -32.24 59.83
CA ASP A 4 -12.60 -33.04 58.87
C ASP A 4 -13.53 -33.53 57.72
N TYR A 5 -13.16 -33.74 56.44
CA TYR A 5 -12.04 -34.38 55.71
C TYR A 5 -11.95 -35.93 55.86
N PHE A 6 -12.49 -36.62 54.82
CA PHE A 6 -12.32 -38.01 54.35
C PHE A 6 -12.87 -39.21 55.14
N ASP A 7 -13.78 -39.95 54.47
CA ASP A 7 -13.73 -41.40 54.13
C ASP A 7 -15.17 -41.90 53.86
N ASP A 8 -15.55 -42.23 52.63
CA ASP A 8 -15.32 -43.53 51.95
C ASP A 8 -15.98 -44.69 52.74
N GLU A 9 -16.74 -45.63 52.19
CA GLU A 9 -17.06 -46.04 50.83
C GLU A 9 -18.04 -47.24 50.98
N LYS A 10 -18.70 -47.62 49.89
CA LYS A 10 -19.17 -48.99 49.55
C LYS A 10 -20.38 -49.59 50.27
N GLN A 11 -21.47 -49.67 49.50
CA GLN A 11 -22.20 -50.91 49.14
C GLN A 11 -23.10 -50.54 47.93
N GLY A 12 -23.20 -51.27 46.82
CA GLY A 12 -22.65 -52.54 46.41
C GLY A 12 -22.83 -52.71 44.89
N LYS A 13 -21.89 -53.46 44.29
CA LYS A 13 -21.85 -53.89 42.89
C LYS A 13 -22.99 -54.85 42.58
N LYS A 14 -23.53 -54.83 41.35
CA LYS A 14 -23.58 -56.02 40.48
C LYS A 14 -23.91 -55.68 39.03
N SER A 15 -23.25 -56.42 38.15
CA SER A 15 -23.15 -56.30 36.70
C SER A 15 -24.44 -56.64 35.95
N ALA A 16 -24.69 -55.95 34.84
CA ALA A 16 -25.42 -56.52 33.71
C ALA A 16 -24.95 -55.90 32.38
N SER A 17 -24.30 -56.77 31.61
CA SER A 17 -24.18 -56.84 30.15
C SER A 17 -24.14 -55.56 29.30
N SER A 18 -22.98 -55.42 28.67
CA SER A 18 -22.76 -54.68 27.43
C SER A 18 -23.83 -55.00 26.37
N ASN A 19 -24.71 -54.06 26.12
CA ASN A 19 -25.40 -53.94 24.84
C ASN A 19 -25.18 -52.53 24.28
N LYS A 20 -23.92 -52.22 23.94
CA LYS A 20 -23.63 -51.13 23.01
C LYS A 20 -24.16 -51.55 21.64
N ARG A 21 -25.46 -51.34 21.41
CA ARG A 21 -26.00 -51.23 20.05
C ARG A 21 -25.19 -50.13 19.37
N ARG A 22 -24.22 -50.53 18.53
CA ARG A 22 -23.60 -49.67 17.53
C ARG A 22 -24.74 -49.14 16.66
N LYS A 23 -25.27 -47.97 17.00
CA LYS A 23 -26.05 -47.16 16.06
C LYS A 23 -25.07 -46.85 14.93
N LYS A 24 -25.09 -47.65 13.85
CA LYS A 24 -24.55 -47.22 12.56
C LYS A 24 -25.28 -45.92 12.26
N LYS A 25 -24.62 -44.77 12.47
CA LYS A 25 -25.11 -43.48 11.99
C LYS A 25 -25.29 -43.68 10.49
N LYS A 26 -26.53 -43.85 10.04
CA LYS A 26 -26.84 -43.72 8.61
C LYS A 26 -26.37 -42.32 8.25
N MET A 27 -25.37 -42.24 7.38
CA MET A 27 -24.95 -40.96 6.81
C MET A 27 -26.19 -40.32 6.20
N SER A 28 -26.42 -39.04 6.49
CA SER A 28 -27.48 -38.28 5.83
C SER A 28 -27.29 -38.37 4.32
N ALA A 29 -28.38 -38.44 3.56
CA ALA A 29 -28.34 -38.62 2.11
C ALA A 29 -27.36 -37.65 1.42
N GLY A 30 -27.30 -36.40 1.88
CA GLY A 30 -26.34 -35.40 1.37
C GLY A 30 -24.86 -35.76 1.56
N LYS A 31 -24.48 -36.38 2.69
CA LYS A 31 -23.09 -36.82 2.91
C LYS A 31 -22.73 -38.05 2.07
N VAL A 32 -23.70 -38.91 1.76
CA VAL A 32 -23.49 -40.05 0.85
C VAL A 32 -23.33 -39.56 -0.59
N ILE A 33 -24.14 -38.60 -1.02
CA ILE A 33 -24.05 -37.99 -2.36
C ILE A 33 -22.69 -37.29 -2.54
N LEU A 34 -22.24 -36.50 -1.56
CA LEU A 34 -20.97 -35.78 -1.66
C LEU A 34 -19.75 -36.73 -1.72
N LEU A 35 -19.83 -37.85 -1.00
CA LEU A 35 -18.80 -38.89 -1.04
C LEU A 35 -18.81 -39.66 -2.37
N ILE A 36 -19.99 -39.90 -2.96
CA ILE A 36 -20.13 -40.47 -4.30
C ILE A 36 -19.57 -39.52 -5.36
N VAL A 37 -19.88 -38.22 -5.30
CA VAL A 37 -19.33 -37.20 -6.23
C VAL A 37 -17.82 -37.12 -6.12
N ALA A 38 -17.27 -37.11 -4.89
CA ALA A 38 -15.81 -37.11 -4.68
C ALA A 38 -15.14 -38.36 -5.27
N LEU A 39 -15.76 -39.55 -5.12
CA LEU A 39 -15.26 -40.79 -5.72
C LEU A 39 -15.35 -40.78 -7.25
N ILE A 40 -16.40 -40.19 -7.84
CA ILE A 40 -16.54 -40.02 -9.28
C ILE A 40 -15.46 -39.09 -9.84
N VAL A 41 -15.19 -37.96 -9.17
CA VAL A 41 -14.13 -37.01 -9.58
C VAL A 41 -12.75 -37.65 -9.51
N LEU A 42 -12.45 -38.40 -8.45
CA LEU A 42 -11.19 -39.14 -8.32
C LEU A 42 -11.06 -40.25 -9.39
N GLY A 43 -12.15 -40.96 -9.67
CA GLY A 43 -12.19 -41.97 -10.73
C GLY A 43 -11.97 -41.38 -12.13
N LEU A 44 -12.61 -40.24 -12.42
CA LEU A 44 -12.43 -39.50 -13.68
C LEU A 44 -11.01 -38.97 -13.84
N GLY A 45 -10.40 -38.44 -12.77
CA GLY A 45 -9.01 -37.99 -12.78
C GLY A 45 -8.03 -39.12 -13.05
N ALA A 46 -8.21 -40.28 -12.41
CA ALA A 46 -7.39 -41.46 -12.65
C ALA A 46 -7.58 -42.01 -14.08
N PHE A 47 -8.80 -41.99 -14.61
CA PHE A 47 -9.12 -42.40 -15.98
C PHE A 47 -8.45 -41.49 -17.02
N VAL A 48 -8.55 -40.18 -16.86
CA VAL A 48 -7.88 -39.18 -17.74
C VAL A 48 -6.35 -39.32 -17.66
N GLY A 49 -5.80 -39.52 -16.47
CA GLY A 49 -4.37 -39.77 -16.28
C GLY A 49 -3.89 -41.05 -16.99
N THR A 50 -4.67 -42.12 -16.92
CA THR A 50 -4.36 -43.40 -17.56
C THR A 50 -4.40 -43.29 -19.10
N ILE A 51 -5.37 -42.54 -19.65
CA ILE A 51 -5.44 -42.26 -21.09
C ILE A 51 -4.22 -41.45 -21.56
N LYS A 52 -3.81 -40.40 -20.83
CA LYS A 52 -2.62 -39.61 -21.20
C LYS A 52 -1.30 -40.39 -21.15
N ILE A 53 -1.22 -41.44 -20.33
CA ILE A 53 -0.03 -42.30 -20.24
C ILE A 53 -0.01 -43.34 -21.36
N LEU A 54 -1.17 -43.93 -21.70
CA LEU A 54 -1.27 -44.99 -22.71
C LEU A 54 -1.40 -44.46 -24.14
N VAL A 55 -2.01 -43.29 -24.33
CA VAL A 55 -2.23 -42.63 -25.63
C VAL A 55 -2.03 -41.12 -25.45
N PRO A 56 -0.79 -40.62 -25.51
CA PRO A 56 -0.45 -39.23 -25.19
C PRO A 56 -1.18 -38.19 -26.05
N ASP A 57 -1.52 -38.54 -27.30
CA ASP A 57 -2.15 -37.65 -28.28
C ASP A 57 -3.68 -37.79 -28.33
N TYR A 58 -4.30 -38.49 -27.38
CA TYR A 58 -5.75 -38.70 -27.36
C TYR A 58 -6.51 -37.41 -27.00
N ASP A 59 -7.36 -36.93 -27.92
CA ASP A 59 -8.20 -35.76 -27.70
C ASP A 59 -9.40 -36.08 -26.81
N LEU A 60 -9.27 -35.71 -25.53
CA LEU A 60 -10.30 -35.88 -24.50
C LEU A 60 -11.59 -35.11 -24.80
N ALA A 61 -11.57 -34.11 -25.71
CA ALA A 61 -12.77 -33.39 -26.10
C ALA A 61 -13.81 -34.32 -26.72
N ARG A 62 -13.39 -35.39 -27.43
CA ARG A 62 -14.29 -36.36 -28.06
C ARG A 62 -15.18 -37.17 -27.09
N LEU A 63 -14.88 -37.15 -25.79
CA LEU A 63 -15.67 -37.84 -24.75
C LEU A 63 -16.77 -36.97 -24.14
N LEU A 64 -16.81 -35.67 -24.48
CA LEU A 64 -17.81 -34.74 -23.95
C LEU A 64 -19.03 -34.66 -24.89
N PRO A 65 -20.26 -34.60 -24.36
CA PRO A 65 -21.45 -34.32 -25.16
C PRO A 65 -21.35 -32.94 -25.83
N GLU A 66 -21.84 -32.81 -27.07
CA GLU A 66 -21.72 -31.58 -27.91
C GLU A 66 -22.16 -30.29 -27.19
N LYS A 67 -23.15 -30.37 -26.29
CA LYS A 67 -23.62 -29.23 -25.47
C LYS A 67 -22.60 -28.66 -24.48
N VAL A 68 -21.61 -29.46 -24.08
CA VAL A 68 -20.52 -29.03 -23.18
C VAL A 68 -19.37 -28.47 -24.00
N GLN A 69 -19.17 -28.97 -25.22
CA GLN A 69 -18.18 -28.43 -26.16
C GLN A 69 -18.52 -27.02 -26.64
N SER A 70 -19.80 -26.69 -26.83
CA SER A 70 -20.23 -25.34 -27.23
C SER A 70 -19.91 -24.27 -26.18
N LEU A 71 -19.78 -24.63 -24.90
CA LEU A 71 -19.39 -23.71 -23.82
C LEU A 71 -17.86 -23.54 -23.70
N ILE A 72 -17.09 -24.45 -24.29
CA ILE A 72 -15.62 -24.43 -24.28
C ILE A 72 -15.07 -23.80 -25.58
N ASN A 73 -15.83 -23.88 -26.67
CA ASN A 73 -15.45 -23.34 -27.98
C ASN A 73 -15.76 -21.84 -28.16
N GLU A 74 -16.41 -21.17 -27.21
CA GLU A 74 -16.56 -19.70 -27.22
C GLU A 74 -15.23 -18.95 -26.96
N GLU A 75 -14.16 -19.65 -26.55
CA GLU A 75 -12.88 -19.03 -26.19
C GLU A 75 -11.68 -19.32 -27.12
N LYS A 76 -11.84 -19.98 -28.28
CA LYS A 76 -10.71 -20.20 -29.22
C LYS A 76 -11.01 -19.95 -30.70
N THR A 77 -10.92 -18.66 -31.03
CA THR A 77 -10.15 -18.06 -32.14
C THR A 77 -10.36 -18.51 -33.61
N THR A 78 -10.69 -17.49 -34.41
CA THR A 78 -10.15 -17.11 -35.74
C THR A 78 -10.71 -17.65 -37.06
N SER A 79 -10.99 -16.65 -37.92
CA SER A 79 -10.76 -16.56 -39.37
C SER A 79 -11.57 -17.42 -40.34
N ALA A 80 -12.53 -16.75 -40.98
CA ALA A 80 -12.80 -16.94 -42.40
C ALA A 80 -12.90 -15.57 -43.09
N GLU A 81 -12.08 -15.41 -44.11
CA GLU A 81 -11.93 -14.28 -45.02
C GLU A 81 -13.24 -14.03 -45.79
N LEU A 82 -13.79 -12.82 -45.73
CA LEU A 82 -14.79 -12.30 -46.68
C LEU A 82 -14.91 -10.78 -46.60
N THR A 83 -14.56 -10.15 -47.72
CA THR A 83 -15.04 -8.87 -48.26
C THR A 83 -15.08 -7.65 -47.34
N THR A 84 -14.19 -6.71 -47.66
CA THR A 84 -14.17 -5.31 -47.28
C THR A 84 -15.54 -4.64 -47.40
N ALA A 85 -16.23 -4.51 -46.26
CA ALA A 85 -17.09 -3.38 -45.99
C ALA A 85 -16.39 -2.57 -44.88
N GLN A 86 -15.92 -1.38 -45.23
CA GLN A 86 -15.38 -0.40 -44.28
C GLN A 86 -16.47 -0.07 -43.25
N SER A 87 -16.46 -0.79 -42.12
CA SER A 87 -16.96 -0.26 -40.86
C SER A 87 -15.78 0.40 -40.20
N THR A 88 -15.74 1.72 -40.26
CA THR A 88 -14.93 2.56 -39.40
C THR A 88 -15.42 2.39 -37.96
N THR A 89 -15.05 1.29 -37.31
CA THR A 89 -14.85 1.33 -35.86
C THR A 89 -13.71 2.32 -35.68
N ALA A 90 -14.04 3.53 -35.24
CA ALA A 90 -13.03 4.47 -34.79
C ALA A 90 -12.23 3.76 -33.71
N GLU A 91 -11.00 3.32 -34.04
CA GLU A 91 -9.99 3.11 -33.03
C GLU A 91 -9.97 4.41 -32.24
N THR A 92 -10.41 4.34 -30.99
CA THR A 92 -10.08 5.40 -30.04
C THR A 92 -8.57 5.48 -30.10
N PRO A 93 -7.96 6.62 -30.46
CA PRO A 93 -6.52 6.72 -30.51
C PRO A 93 -5.99 6.17 -29.19
N LYS A 94 -5.12 5.16 -29.24
CA LYS A 94 -4.30 4.80 -28.08
C LYS A 94 -3.66 6.12 -27.67
N ALA A 95 -4.09 6.67 -26.54
CA ALA A 95 -3.46 7.84 -25.97
C ALA A 95 -1.95 7.57 -25.91
N ASP A 96 -1.13 8.58 -26.20
CA ASP A 96 0.33 8.44 -26.26
C ASP A 96 0.82 7.76 -24.97
N MET A 97 1.12 6.47 -25.10
CA MET A 97 1.58 5.64 -24.00
C MET A 97 3.09 5.78 -23.94
N LEU A 98 3.63 6.01 -22.74
CA LEU A 98 5.05 6.02 -22.53
C LEU A 98 5.59 4.61 -22.74
N ASP A 99 6.47 4.48 -23.74
CA ASP A 99 7.21 3.26 -24.00
C ASP A 99 8.10 2.86 -22.82
N TYR A 100 8.54 1.60 -22.83
CA TYR A 100 9.50 1.09 -21.86
C TYR A 100 10.72 2.00 -21.76
N LEU A 101 11.04 2.41 -20.54
CA LEU A 101 12.27 3.11 -20.21
C LEU A 101 13.30 2.10 -19.67
N GLU A 102 14.55 2.23 -20.10
CA GLU A 102 15.67 1.41 -19.63
C GLU A 102 15.92 1.61 -18.12
N ASP A 103 16.54 0.62 -17.44
CA ASP A 103 16.77 0.67 -15.98
C ASP A 103 17.59 1.88 -15.52
N SER A 104 18.45 2.38 -16.41
CA SER A 104 19.23 3.60 -16.19
C SER A 104 18.36 4.84 -15.97
N GLU A 105 17.12 4.83 -16.47
CA GLU A 105 16.11 5.89 -16.31
C GLU A 105 15.48 5.92 -14.92
N PHE A 106 15.63 4.85 -14.14
CA PHE A 106 15.02 4.66 -12.82
C PHE A 106 15.97 4.82 -11.62
N LYS A 107 16.97 5.68 -11.78
CA LYS A 107 17.89 6.00 -10.69
C LYS A 107 17.29 7.08 -9.79
N LEU A 108 16.83 6.65 -8.62
CA LEU A 108 16.49 7.54 -7.53
C LEU A 108 17.55 7.41 -6.44
N ASP A 109 18.18 8.53 -6.09
CA ASP A 109 19.14 8.57 -5.00
C ASP A 109 18.40 8.94 -3.71
N ALA A 110 18.19 7.95 -2.83
CA ALA A 110 17.47 8.17 -1.57
C ALA A 110 18.13 9.25 -0.70
N SER A 111 19.44 9.49 -0.84
CA SER A 111 20.13 10.57 -0.11
C SER A 111 19.74 11.97 -0.58
N LYS A 112 19.06 12.08 -1.73
CA LYS A 112 18.55 13.33 -2.29
C LYS A 112 17.09 13.58 -1.98
N GLN A 113 16.34 12.57 -1.55
CA GLN A 113 14.94 12.72 -1.17
C GLN A 113 14.80 13.55 0.11
N GLY A 114 13.81 14.44 0.14
CA GLY A 114 13.43 15.17 1.35
C GLY A 114 12.61 14.34 2.32
N ASN A 115 11.87 13.35 1.83
CA ASN A 115 11.13 12.37 2.60
C ASN A 115 10.80 11.14 1.73
N PHE A 116 10.31 10.08 2.33
CA PHE A 116 9.73 8.95 1.62
C PHE A 116 8.39 9.34 1.00
N VAL A 117 8.12 8.93 -0.24
CA VAL A 117 6.87 9.30 -0.91
C VAL A 117 5.65 8.74 -0.17
N GLY A 118 5.74 7.49 0.31
CA GLY A 118 4.67 6.87 1.10
C GLY A 118 4.34 7.63 2.39
N ASN A 119 5.34 8.18 3.08
CA ASN A 119 5.12 9.05 4.25
C ASN A 119 4.34 10.31 3.86
N LEU A 120 4.70 10.96 2.76
CA LEU A 120 4.06 12.20 2.31
C LEU A 120 2.59 11.98 1.92
N LEU A 121 2.30 10.86 1.26
CA LEU A 121 0.94 10.46 0.90
C LEU A 121 0.12 10.00 2.11
N ASN A 122 0.76 9.53 3.17
CA ASN A 122 0.16 9.34 4.50
C ASN A 122 -0.02 10.66 5.30
N GLY A 123 0.08 11.82 4.65
CA GLY A 123 -0.07 13.14 5.27
C GLY A 123 1.25 13.81 5.68
N GLY A 124 2.39 13.11 5.57
CA GLY A 124 3.73 13.68 5.74
C GLY A 124 3.98 14.28 7.11
N LYS A 125 3.57 13.58 8.18
CA LYS A 125 3.74 14.04 9.57
C LYS A 125 5.09 13.67 10.18
N VAL A 126 5.91 12.84 9.52
CA VAL A 126 7.27 12.47 9.99
C VAL A 126 8.25 12.58 8.83
N GLY A 127 9.45 13.10 9.10
CA GLY A 127 10.59 13.06 8.18
C GLY A 127 11.90 12.95 8.94
N THR A 128 12.97 12.53 8.25
CA THR A 128 14.31 12.36 8.84
C THR A 128 15.38 12.97 7.94
N ASP A 129 16.44 13.52 8.53
CA ASP A 129 17.69 13.85 7.84
C ASP A 129 18.83 12.89 8.22
N TYR A 130 18.47 11.70 8.72
CA TYR A 130 19.33 10.65 9.27
C TYR A 130 20.11 11.02 10.54
N THR A 131 20.13 12.31 10.93
CA THR A 131 20.69 12.76 12.20
C THR A 131 19.58 12.98 13.22
N TYR A 132 18.48 13.57 12.78
CA TYR A 132 17.30 13.87 13.59
C TYR A 132 16.04 13.38 12.90
N ILE A 133 15.05 13.04 13.70
CA ILE A 133 13.71 12.76 13.23
C ILE A 133 12.83 13.93 13.62
N TYR A 134 12.13 14.50 12.65
CA TYR A 134 11.17 15.57 12.85
C TYR A 134 9.78 15.01 12.66
N HIS A 135 8.86 15.41 13.53
CA HIS A 135 7.46 15.07 13.32
C HIS A 135 6.54 16.21 13.73
N ILE A 136 5.40 16.26 13.07
CA ILE A 136 4.34 17.23 13.30
C ILE A 136 3.43 16.70 14.41
N VAL A 137 3.01 17.62 15.28
CA VAL A 137 1.94 17.41 16.25
C VAL A 137 0.93 18.50 16.00
N ASP A 138 -0.27 18.10 15.58
CA ASP A 138 -1.31 19.04 15.20
C ASP A 138 -1.67 19.97 16.38
N GLY A 139 -1.85 21.25 16.06
CA GLY A 139 -2.07 22.31 17.05
C GLY A 139 -0.85 22.70 17.89
N LYS A 140 0.33 22.10 17.68
CA LYS A 140 1.54 22.38 18.48
C LYS A 140 2.76 22.73 17.62
N GLY A 141 2.89 22.14 16.44
CA GLY A 141 3.95 22.42 15.47
C GLY A 141 4.88 21.23 15.28
N ILE A 142 6.15 21.50 14.97
CA ILE A 142 7.15 20.49 14.63
C ILE A 142 8.03 20.21 15.85
N TYR A 143 8.15 18.93 16.19
CA TYR A 143 9.05 18.43 17.22
C TYR A 143 10.23 17.71 16.58
N ARG A 144 11.35 17.70 17.32
CA ARG A 144 12.57 16.99 16.94
C ARG A 144 12.93 15.95 17.98
N LEU A 145 13.14 14.72 17.53
CA LEU A 145 13.72 13.60 18.26
C LEU A 145 15.17 13.39 17.81
N THR A 146 16.08 13.24 18.76
CA THR A 146 17.48 12.85 18.51
C THR A 146 17.68 11.40 18.92
N PRO A 147 17.75 10.43 18.00
CA PRO A 147 17.85 9.01 18.31
C PRO A 147 18.88 8.66 19.39
N GLY A 148 20.15 9.01 19.18
CA GLY A 148 21.24 8.58 20.08
C GLY A 148 21.21 9.15 21.50
N SER A 149 20.49 10.25 21.75
CA SER A 149 20.31 10.81 23.11
C SER A 149 18.89 10.67 23.63
N GLU A 150 17.98 10.17 22.78
CA GLU A 150 16.53 10.18 22.96
C GLU A 150 16.01 11.54 23.45
N SER A 151 16.62 12.63 23.03
CA SER A 151 16.16 13.98 23.38
C SER A 151 15.00 14.39 22.49
N TYR A 152 13.97 14.99 23.09
CA TYR A 152 12.75 15.41 22.42
C TYR A 152 12.43 16.85 22.76
N SER A 153 12.16 17.67 21.76
CA SER A 153 11.94 19.11 21.96
C SER A 153 11.06 19.70 20.89
N LEU A 154 10.30 20.73 21.24
CA LEU A 154 9.61 21.57 20.27
C LEU A 154 10.66 22.31 19.43
N TYR A 155 10.60 22.13 18.12
CA TYR A 155 11.53 22.72 17.17
C TYR A 155 10.95 24.00 16.55
N TYR A 156 9.69 23.94 16.13
CA TYR A 156 8.96 25.06 15.54
C TYR A 156 7.53 25.08 16.06
N LYS A 157 7.12 26.19 16.66
CA LYS A 157 5.76 26.36 17.18
C LYS A 157 4.83 26.82 16.05
N CYS A 158 3.75 26.08 15.83
CA CYS A 158 2.64 26.47 14.97
C CYS A 158 1.35 25.85 15.48
N GLU A 159 0.26 26.61 15.47
CA GLU A 159 -1.06 26.12 15.90
C GLU A 159 -1.90 25.63 14.72
N ASN A 160 -1.48 25.92 13.48
CA ASN A 160 -2.13 25.40 12.28
C ASN A 160 -1.75 23.93 12.06
N PRO A 161 -2.65 23.09 11.51
CA PRO A 161 -2.30 21.80 10.94
C PRO A 161 -1.24 21.94 9.84
N LEU A 162 -0.22 21.09 9.90
CA LEU A 162 0.90 21.06 8.95
C LEU A 162 0.99 19.68 8.29
N SER A 163 1.39 19.62 7.03
CA SER A 163 1.58 18.35 6.30
C SER A 163 2.81 18.35 5.41
N SER A 164 3.07 17.21 4.76
CA SER A 164 4.09 17.04 3.73
C SER A 164 5.48 17.54 4.13
N ILE A 165 5.94 17.22 5.35
CA ILE A 165 7.27 17.63 5.81
C ILE A 165 8.37 17.02 4.93
N ASN A 166 9.32 17.82 4.48
CA ASN A 166 10.48 17.39 3.71
C ASN A 166 11.75 18.02 4.30
N LEU A 167 12.82 17.25 4.44
CA LEU A 167 14.09 17.69 5.01
C LEU A 167 15.20 17.62 3.97
N ARG A 168 15.75 18.78 3.58
CA ARG A 168 16.82 18.82 2.58
C ARG A 168 17.83 19.92 2.90
N GLY A 169 19.11 19.52 2.98
CA GLY A 169 20.19 20.42 3.39
C GLY A 169 19.87 21.10 4.72
N ASP A 170 20.00 22.42 4.73
CA ASP A 170 19.72 23.27 5.90
C ASP A 170 18.24 23.67 6.05
N TYR A 171 17.32 23.02 5.33
CA TYR A 171 15.93 23.45 5.28
C TYR A 171 14.94 22.34 5.61
N ILE A 172 13.80 22.77 6.16
CA ILE A 172 12.58 21.99 6.33
C ILE A 172 11.51 22.66 5.47
N TYR A 173 10.86 21.88 4.60
CA TYR A 173 9.73 22.31 3.79
C TYR A 173 8.47 21.63 4.31
N PHE A 174 7.35 22.33 4.37
CA PHE A 174 6.07 21.78 4.82
C PHE A 174 4.91 22.63 4.31
N VAL A 175 3.72 22.05 4.26
CA VAL A 175 2.50 22.78 3.90
C VAL A 175 1.79 23.21 5.18
N ASP A 176 1.45 24.49 5.29
CA ASP A 176 0.48 24.99 6.25
C ASP A 176 -0.91 24.79 5.64
N GLU A 177 -1.67 23.83 6.18
CA GLU A 177 -2.92 23.37 5.57
C GLU A 177 -4.04 24.43 5.67
N SER A 178 -4.03 25.22 6.75
CA SER A 178 -5.00 26.29 6.99
C SER A 178 -4.87 27.43 5.99
N THR A 179 -3.64 27.75 5.60
CA THR A 179 -3.37 28.85 4.65
C THR A 179 -3.08 28.36 3.23
N ALA A 180 -2.96 27.04 3.03
CA ALA A 180 -2.53 26.43 1.77
C ALA A 180 -1.16 26.95 1.30
N LYS A 181 -0.23 27.20 2.23
CA LYS A 181 1.07 27.79 1.91
C LYS A 181 2.18 26.76 2.05
N LEU A 182 3.01 26.66 1.03
CA LEU A 182 4.27 25.95 1.12
C LEU A 182 5.29 26.83 1.84
N GLN A 183 5.74 26.36 3.00
CA GLN A 183 6.70 27.01 3.87
C GLN A 183 8.09 26.40 3.71
N LYS A 184 9.12 27.25 3.73
CA LYS A 184 10.54 26.89 3.79
C LYS A 184 11.14 27.47 5.08
N LEU A 185 11.50 26.60 6.02
CA LEU A 185 12.14 26.96 7.28
C LEU A 185 13.62 26.62 7.24
N GLN A 186 14.49 27.61 7.48
CA GLN A 186 15.92 27.34 7.69
C GLN A 186 16.12 26.71 9.07
N LYS A 187 16.86 25.60 9.12
CA LYS A 187 17.17 24.90 10.36
C LYS A 187 17.89 25.84 11.33
N GLY A 188 17.45 25.85 12.60
CA GLY A 188 17.97 26.74 13.64
C GLY A 188 17.34 28.14 13.67
N THR A 189 16.40 28.43 12.77
CA THR A 189 15.63 29.68 12.77
C THR A 189 14.19 29.44 13.22
N ALA A 190 13.45 30.50 13.54
CA ALA A 190 12.08 30.42 14.04
C ALA A 190 11.01 30.90 13.03
N LYS A 191 11.41 31.41 11.86
CA LYS A 191 10.50 32.07 10.91
C LYS A 191 10.59 31.39 9.54
N PRO A 192 9.55 30.65 9.12
CA PRO A 192 9.52 30.13 7.76
C PRO A 192 9.25 31.25 6.75
N LYS A 193 9.71 31.04 5.52
CA LYS A 193 9.39 31.85 4.35
C LYS A 193 8.36 31.10 3.50
N THR A 194 7.25 31.76 3.14
CA THR A 194 6.35 31.22 2.12
C THR A 194 7.05 31.23 0.76
N VAL A 195 7.05 30.08 0.08
CA VAL A 195 7.70 29.91 -1.23
C VAL A 195 6.72 29.56 -2.35
N ALA A 196 5.54 29.05 -2.02
CA ALA A 196 4.43 28.91 -2.96
C ALA A 196 3.09 29.03 -2.22
N GLU A 197 2.08 29.45 -2.96
CA GLU A 197 0.70 29.65 -2.49
C GLU A 197 -0.20 28.55 -3.09
N ASN A 198 -1.38 28.38 -2.51
CA ASN A 198 -2.38 27.40 -2.95
C ASN A 198 -1.89 25.94 -3.02
N VAL A 199 -1.00 25.49 -2.14
CA VAL A 199 -0.38 24.16 -2.16
C VAL A 199 -1.13 23.16 -1.27
N LYS A 200 -1.33 21.92 -1.75
CA LYS A 200 -1.87 20.79 -0.96
C LYS A 200 -0.87 19.66 -0.70
N PHE A 201 0.19 19.55 -1.50
CA PHE A 201 1.20 18.50 -1.39
C PHE A 201 2.56 19.02 -1.85
N VAL A 202 3.65 18.58 -1.20
CA VAL A 202 5.02 18.86 -1.65
C VAL A 202 5.94 17.66 -1.49
N PHE A 203 6.84 17.49 -2.46
CA PHE A 203 7.96 16.57 -2.44
C PHE A 203 9.23 17.30 -2.88
N VAL A 204 10.30 17.20 -2.07
CA VAL A 204 11.59 17.81 -2.38
C VAL A 204 12.58 16.72 -2.78
N TYR A 205 13.26 16.91 -3.90
CA TYR A 205 14.33 16.03 -4.36
C TYR A 205 15.50 16.84 -4.89
N ASP A 206 16.64 16.67 -4.25
CA ASP A 206 17.87 17.43 -4.51
C ASP A 206 17.68 18.95 -4.40
N SER A 207 17.71 19.68 -5.52
CA SER A 207 17.41 21.12 -5.62
C SER A 207 16.00 21.38 -6.11
N ASN A 208 15.23 20.37 -6.50
CA ASN A 208 13.89 20.54 -7.06
C ASN A 208 12.83 20.41 -5.98
N VAL A 209 11.84 21.30 -6.03
CA VAL A 209 10.63 21.24 -5.22
C VAL A 209 9.45 20.98 -6.15
N TYR A 210 8.89 19.78 -6.06
CA TYR A 210 7.68 19.36 -6.76
C TYR A 210 6.49 19.57 -5.85
N TYR A 211 5.42 20.18 -6.33
CA TYR A 211 4.25 20.42 -5.50
C TYR A 211 2.97 20.37 -6.32
N ILE A 212 1.87 20.03 -5.65
CA ILE A 212 0.53 20.02 -6.25
C ILE A 212 -0.30 21.12 -5.58
N THR A 213 -0.97 21.94 -6.38
CA THR A 213 -1.87 22.99 -5.89
C THR A 213 -3.25 22.44 -5.52
N LYS A 214 -4.07 23.21 -4.79
CA LYS A 214 -5.47 22.84 -4.53
C LYS A 214 -6.30 22.83 -5.82
N ASP A 215 -5.87 23.55 -6.84
CA ASP A 215 -6.48 23.59 -8.18
C ASP A 215 -5.94 22.46 -9.09
N ASN A 216 -5.29 21.46 -8.51
CA ASN A 216 -4.72 20.29 -9.19
C ASN A 216 -3.70 20.62 -10.30
N GLU A 217 -2.84 21.60 -10.04
CA GLU A 217 -1.67 21.88 -10.87
C GLU A 217 -0.44 21.19 -10.28
N LEU A 218 0.25 20.40 -11.11
CA LEU A 218 1.57 19.88 -10.80
C LEU A 218 2.62 20.92 -11.22
N CYS A 219 3.40 21.38 -10.26
CA CYS A 219 4.40 22.41 -10.44
C CYS A 219 5.77 21.94 -9.97
N ILE A 220 6.81 22.53 -10.56
CA ILE A 220 8.21 22.39 -10.13
C ILE A 220 8.83 23.76 -9.95
N MET A 221 9.71 23.90 -8.96
CA MET A 221 10.61 25.05 -8.85
C MET A 221 11.98 24.62 -8.34
N ASP A 222 13.00 25.40 -8.67
CA ASP A 222 14.29 25.29 -8.01
C ASP A 222 14.20 25.86 -6.59
N ALA A 223 14.79 25.14 -5.62
CA ALA A 223 14.74 25.43 -4.19
C ALA A 223 15.44 26.75 -3.79
N LYS A 224 16.31 27.28 -4.65
CA LYS A 224 17.03 28.53 -4.46
C LYS A 224 16.37 29.68 -5.21
N GLU A 225 16.07 29.48 -6.50
CA GLU A 225 15.52 30.53 -7.36
C GLU A 225 14.03 30.78 -7.06
N LEU A 226 13.29 29.75 -6.65
CA LEU A 226 11.88 29.82 -6.25
C LEU A 226 10.96 30.37 -7.35
N ILE A 227 11.29 30.07 -8.61
CA ILE A 227 10.47 30.43 -9.77
C ILE A 227 9.68 29.19 -10.18
N PRO A 228 8.35 29.21 -10.06
CA PRO A 228 7.52 28.06 -10.39
C PRO A 228 7.34 27.87 -11.89
N THR A 229 7.29 26.62 -12.31
CA THR A 229 6.87 26.16 -13.63
C THR A 229 5.77 25.12 -13.47
N THR A 230 4.61 25.37 -14.06
CA THR A 230 3.54 24.37 -14.16
C THR A 230 3.92 23.32 -15.20
N LEU A 231 3.91 22.06 -14.80
CA LEU A 231 4.17 20.90 -15.67
C LEU A 231 2.88 20.31 -16.23
N TYR A 232 1.82 20.31 -15.43
CA TYR A 232 0.53 19.74 -15.81
C TYR A 232 -0.62 20.34 -14.98
N ASN A 233 -1.83 20.42 -15.53
CA ASN A 233 -3.04 20.84 -14.84
C ASN A 233 -4.17 19.87 -15.21
N SER A 234 -4.76 19.19 -14.23
CA SER A 234 -5.87 18.23 -14.44
C SER A 234 -7.26 18.87 -14.37
N ALA A 235 -7.32 20.20 -14.34
CA ALA A 235 -8.51 21.02 -14.10
C ALA A 235 -9.23 20.56 -12.82
N ASP A 236 -10.50 20.16 -12.96
CA ASP A 236 -11.36 19.81 -11.82
C ASP A 236 -11.08 18.39 -11.28
N SER A 237 -10.31 17.57 -12.00
CA SER A 237 -10.04 16.19 -11.58
C SER A 237 -8.96 16.12 -10.51
N GLU A 238 -9.23 15.36 -9.45
CA GLU A 238 -8.29 15.23 -8.34
C GLU A 238 -6.99 14.57 -8.81
N MET A 239 -5.87 15.24 -8.53
CA MET A 239 -4.54 14.73 -8.80
C MET A 239 -3.86 14.24 -7.53
N GLN A 240 -3.14 13.11 -7.63
CA GLN A 240 -2.28 12.58 -6.59
C GLN A 240 -0.90 12.20 -7.11
N PHE A 241 0.13 12.54 -6.33
CA PHE A 241 1.52 12.21 -6.63
C PHE A 241 1.80 10.71 -6.45
N ILE A 242 2.62 10.12 -7.32
CA ILE A 242 3.10 8.73 -7.16
C ILE A 242 4.60 8.68 -6.87
N GLY A 243 5.40 9.52 -7.53
CA GLY A 243 6.85 9.51 -7.40
C GLY A 243 7.55 10.22 -8.56
N ILE A 244 8.89 10.20 -8.55
CA ILE A 244 9.72 10.73 -9.64
C ILE A 244 10.71 9.69 -10.16
N SER A 245 11.13 9.87 -11.40
CA SER A 245 12.24 9.13 -11.99
C SER A 245 13.06 10.04 -12.89
N LYS A 246 14.31 10.34 -12.49
CA LYS A 246 15.13 11.40 -13.12
C LYS A 246 14.35 12.70 -13.31
N ASN A 247 13.96 12.98 -14.56
CA ASN A 247 13.30 14.19 -15.01
C ASN A 247 11.77 14.03 -15.09
N ARG A 248 11.25 12.82 -14.90
CA ARG A 248 9.81 12.55 -14.99
C ARG A 248 9.14 12.52 -13.63
N VAL A 249 7.94 13.06 -13.60
CA VAL A 249 7.02 12.97 -12.46
C VAL A 249 5.89 12.02 -12.82
N PHE A 250 5.50 11.15 -11.89
CA PHE A 250 4.42 10.19 -12.05
C PHE A 250 3.30 10.55 -11.08
N PHE A 251 2.06 10.54 -11.56
CA PHE A 251 0.89 10.96 -10.81
C PHE A 251 -0.36 10.27 -11.34
N THR A 252 -1.42 10.24 -10.53
CA THR A 252 -2.74 9.79 -10.94
C THR A 252 -3.71 10.95 -11.07
N ILE A 253 -4.72 10.75 -11.91
CA ILE A 253 -5.91 11.61 -12.00
C ILE A 253 -7.14 10.75 -11.72
N TYR A 254 -7.99 11.21 -10.81
CA TYR A 254 -9.25 10.55 -10.46
C TYR A 254 -10.40 11.15 -11.26
N ASN A 255 -10.94 10.37 -12.20
CA ASN A 255 -12.05 10.73 -13.07
C ASN A 255 -13.28 9.89 -12.70
N GLY A 256 -14.00 10.31 -11.65
CA GLY A 256 -15.14 9.59 -11.13
C GLY A 256 -14.74 8.22 -10.56
N SER A 257 -15.06 7.13 -11.28
CA SER A 257 -14.67 5.77 -10.88
C SER A 257 -13.38 5.26 -11.53
N SER A 258 -12.78 6.03 -12.44
CA SER A 258 -11.56 5.67 -13.14
C SER A 258 -10.35 6.38 -12.53
N VAL A 259 -9.22 5.68 -12.50
CA VAL A 259 -7.91 6.24 -12.14
C VAL A 259 -7.03 6.15 -13.37
N GLU A 260 -6.59 7.31 -13.86
CA GLU A 260 -5.63 7.44 -14.96
C GLU A 260 -4.23 7.61 -14.40
N PHE A 261 -3.24 7.09 -15.11
CA PHE A 261 -1.85 7.04 -14.67
C PHE A 261 -0.97 7.81 -15.65
N LEU A 262 -0.59 9.02 -15.26
CA LEU A 262 0.14 9.93 -16.13
C LEU A 262 1.55 10.18 -15.65
N THR A 263 2.40 10.54 -16.60
CA THR A 263 3.72 11.05 -16.35
C THR A 263 4.03 12.22 -17.25
N VAL A 264 4.82 13.17 -16.75
CA VAL A 264 5.26 14.34 -17.50
C VAL A 264 6.76 14.52 -17.31
N ASP A 265 7.45 14.93 -18.38
CA ASP A 265 8.85 15.33 -18.36
C ASP A 265 8.98 16.76 -17.80
N ASN A 266 9.92 17.00 -16.89
CA ASN A 266 10.15 18.33 -16.35
C ASN A 266 11.03 19.22 -17.25
N GLU A 267 11.66 18.66 -18.29
CA GLU A 267 12.42 19.41 -19.31
C GLU A 267 11.55 19.74 -20.53
N GLY A 268 10.54 18.93 -20.83
CA GLY A 268 9.61 19.09 -21.95
C GLY A 268 8.21 19.50 -21.49
N LYS A 269 7.87 20.78 -21.62
CA LYS A 269 6.48 21.25 -21.41
C LYS A 269 5.55 20.53 -22.40
N GLU A 270 4.41 20.04 -21.90
CA GLU A 270 3.35 19.38 -22.69
C GLU A 270 3.58 17.90 -23.11
N ASP A 271 4.51 17.16 -22.50
CA ASP A 271 4.75 15.71 -22.75
C ASP A 271 3.98 14.78 -21.79
N ALA A 272 2.73 15.10 -21.46
CA ALA A 272 1.94 14.26 -20.55
C ALA A 272 1.52 12.97 -21.26
N LYS A 273 1.96 11.82 -20.73
CA LYS A 273 1.73 10.49 -21.31
C LYS A 273 1.09 9.55 -20.30
N LEU A 274 0.26 8.63 -20.79
CA LEU A 274 -0.15 7.49 -19.98
C LEU A 274 1.04 6.55 -19.82
N PHE A 275 1.27 5.99 -18.63
CA PHE A 275 2.33 4.98 -18.46
C PHE A 275 1.79 3.57 -18.18
N ARG A 276 0.47 3.44 -18.06
CA ARG A 276 -0.26 2.18 -17.90
C ARG A 276 -1.74 2.40 -18.18
N ASP A 277 -2.47 1.30 -18.37
CA ASP A 277 -3.91 1.34 -18.54
C ASP A 277 -4.61 1.89 -17.28
N SER A 278 -5.70 2.61 -17.52
CA SER A 278 -6.58 3.11 -16.48
C SER A 278 -7.28 1.94 -15.77
N ILE A 279 -7.57 2.14 -14.49
CA ILE A 279 -8.22 1.11 -13.66
C ILE A 279 -9.43 1.68 -12.92
N SER A 280 -10.24 0.79 -12.36
CA SER A 280 -11.22 1.17 -11.35
C SER A 280 -10.53 1.46 -10.01
N TYR A 281 -10.90 2.57 -9.35
CA TYR A 281 -10.36 2.89 -8.00
C TYR A 281 -10.65 1.81 -6.95
N ARG A 282 -11.58 0.90 -7.22
CA ARG A 282 -11.96 -0.20 -6.30
C ARG A 282 -11.04 -1.40 -6.37
N GLU A 283 -10.19 -1.48 -7.40
CA GLU A 283 -9.34 -2.64 -7.67
C GLU A 283 -7.93 -2.47 -7.12
N GLN A 284 -7.33 -1.29 -7.34
CA GLN A 284 -5.99 -0.99 -6.85
C GLN A 284 -5.93 0.44 -6.28
N THR A 285 -5.21 0.60 -5.17
CA THR A 285 -5.09 1.87 -4.44
C THR A 285 -3.70 2.03 -3.85
N GLY A 286 -3.36 3.24 -3.38
CA GLY A 286 -2.14 3.47 -2.60
C GLY A 286 -0.86 3.39 -3.44
N PHE A 287 -0.87 3.94 -4.66
CA PHE A 287 0.28 3.86 -5.55
C PHE A 287 1.44 4.74 -5.09
N VAL A 288 2.61 4.12 -4.95
CA VAL A 288 3.89 4.79 -4.66
C VAL A 288 4.95 4.25 -5.59
N MET A 289 5.83 5.11 -6.10
CA MET A 289 6.99 4.69 -6.89
C MET A 289 8.29 5.00 -6.18
N GLU A 290 9.15 3.99 -6.06
CA GLU A 290 10.50 4.09 -5.53
C GLU A 290 11.46 3.27 -6.40
N ASN A 291 12.54 3.88 -6.90
CA ASN A 291 13.56 3.21 -7.75
C ASN A 291 12.98 2.42 -8.95
N GLY A 292 11.98 2.98 -9.64
CA GLY A 292 11.32 2.34 -10.79
C GLY A 292 10.44 1.14 -10.44
N TYR A 293 10.15 0.93 -9.15
CA TYR A 293 9.15 -0.03 -8.70
C TYR A 293 7.94 0.69 -8.14
N PHE A 294 6.77 0.29 -8.63
CA PHE A 294 5.50 0.63 -8.03
C PHE A 294 5.17 -0.31 -6.88
N TYR A 295 4.63 0.25 -5.82
CA TYR A 295 4.04 -0.44 -4.68
C TYR A 295 2.61 0.04 -4.54
N TYR A 296 1.66 -0.89 -4.46
CA TYR A 296 0.24 -0.56 -4.35
C TYR A 296 -0.53 -1.72 -3.72
N TYR A 297 -1.72 -1.43 -3.19
CA TYR A 297 -2.65 -2.45 -2.73
C TYR A 297 -3.51 -2.92 -3.88
N GLN A 298 -3.62 -4.22 -4.06
CA GLN A 298 -4.58 -4.87 -4.96
C GLN A 298 -5.63 -5.58 -4.14
N ARG A 299 -6.91 -5.28 -4.39
CA ARG A 299 -8.03 -5.96 -3.75
C ARG A 299 -8.12 -7.42 -4.20
N ASP A 300 -8.43 -8.32 -3.27
CA ASP A 300 -8.77 -9.69 -3.61
C ASP A 300 -10.15 -9.73 -4.29
N THR A 301 -10.17 -10.10 -5.57
CA THR A 301 -11.39 -10.19 -6.38
C THR A 301 -12.14 -11.51 -6.19
N GLU A 302 -11.50 -12.56 -5.69
CA GLU A 302 -12.13 -13.87 -5.48
C GLU A 302 -12.95 -13.87 -4.19
N SER A 303 -12.34 -13.40 -3.09
CA SER A 303 -13.04 -13.31 -1.79
C SER A 303 -13.82 -12.01 -1.62
N GLY A 304 -13.42 -10.94 -2.33
CA GLY A 304 -13.93 -9.58 -2.12
C GLY A 304 -13.44 -8.94 -0.82
N GLU A 305 -12.64 -9.65 -0.01
CA GLU A 305 -12.15 -9.29 1.31
C GLU A 305 -10.62 -9.26 1.33
N GLY A 306 -10.04 -8.21 1.90
CA GLY A 306 -8.58 -8.08 2.00
C GLY A 306 -7.89 -7.58 0.73
N HIS A 307 -6.59 -7.34 0.88
CA HIS A 307 -5.73 -6.77 -0.13
C HIS A 307 -4.34 -7.43 -0.11
N SER A 308 -3.69 -7.47 -1.26
CA SER A 308 -2.29 -7.82 -1.41
C SER A 308 -1.47 -6.58 -1.70
N VAL A 309 -0.32 -6.40 -1.04
CA VAL A 309 0.64 -5.39 -1.46
C VAL A 309 1.45 -5.95 -2.62
N ILE A 310 1.34 -5.30 -3.77
CA ILE A 310 1.97 -5.69 -5.02
C ILE A 310 3.19 -4.81 -5.26
N ARG A 311 4.26 -5.43 -5.76
CA ARG A 311 5.40 -4.75 -6.38
C ARG A 311 5.41 -5.01 -7.87
N GLN A 312 5.57 -3.95 -8.66
CA GLN A 312 5.64 -4.00 -10.12
C GLN A 312 6.78 -3.13 -10.62
N LYS A 313 7.65 -3.65 -11.48
CA LYS A 313 8.68 -2.82 -12.14
C LYS A 313 8.02 -1.97 -13.23
N PHE A 314 8.43 -0.72 -13.36
CA PHE A 314 8.01 0.14 -14.46
C PHE A 314 8.19 -0.57 -15.82
N GLY A 315 7.19 -0.42 -16.69
CA GLY A 315 7.19 -1.02 -18.03
C GLY A 315 7.07 -2.55 -18.05
N SER A 316 6.96 -3.22 -16.89
CA SER A 316 6.77 -4.66 -16.82
C SER A 316 5.32 -5.01 -16.50
N GLN A 317 4.76 -5.97 -17.23
CA GLN A 317 3.47 -6.59 -16.89
C GLN A 317 3.59 -7.59 -15.72
N LYS A 318 4.82 -7.93 -15.30
CA LYS A 318 5.05 -8.88 -14.22
C LYS A 318 4.88 -8.20 -12.87
N THR A 319 4.00 -8.77 -12.05
CA THR A 319 3.75 -8.36 -10.67
C THR A 319 4.29 -9.39 -9.67
N PHE A 320 4.56 -8.93 -8.45
CA PHE A 320 4.94 -9.79 -7.33
C PHE A 320 4.10 -9.43 -6.11
N GLU A 321 3.36 -10.40 -5.57
CA GLU A 321 2.72 -10.28 -4.27
C GLU A 321 3.80 -10.34 -3.17
N LEU A 322 3.86 -9.29 -2.35
CA LEU A 322 4.80 -9.22 -1.22
C LEU A 322 4.17 -9.75 0.06
N VAL A 323 2.99 -9.24 0.40
CA VAL A 323 2.24 -9.56 1.62
C VAL A 323 0.73 -9.49 1.39
N LYS A 324 -0.04 -10.21 2.20
CA LYS A 324 -1.50 -10.09 2.29
C LYS A 324 -1.89 -9.32 3.54
N THR A 325 -2.96 -8.54 3.44
CA THR A 325 -3.48 -7.64 4.46
C THR A 325 -5.00 -7.73 4.51
N GLN A 326 -5.59 -7.48 5.67
CA GLN A 326 -7.05 -7.44 5.80
C GLN A 326 -7.63 -6.13 5.28
N SER A 327 -6.84 -5.05 5.28
CA SER A 327 -7.26 -3.72 4.86
C SER A 327 -6.14 -2.96 4.16
N ASN A 328 -6.49 -2.09 3.22
CA ASN A 328 -5.57 -1.15 2.59
C ASN A 328 -5.48 0.12 3.47
N ILE A 329 -4.46 0.18 4.33
CA ILE A 329 -4.25 1.34 5.20
C ILE A 329 -3.12 2.19 4.65
N GLY A 330 -3.44 3.46 4.39
CA GLY A 330 -2.47 4.45 3.90
C GLY A 330 -1.76 4.01 2.62
N TYR A 331 -0.52 4.45 2.48
CA TYR A 331 0.37 4.18 1.35
C TYR A 331 1.56 3.36 1.84
N PRO A 332 1.90 2.24 1.17
CA PRO A 332 3.07 1.46 1.50
C PRO A 332 4.33 2.31 1.33
N THR A 333 5.30 2.15 2.23
CA THR A 333 6.56 2.90 2.19
C THR A 333 7.72 1.94 1.99
N ALA A 334 8.48 2.10 0.91
CA ALA A 334 9.67 1.29 0.65
C ALA A 334 10.93 2.05 1.08
N ASP A 335 11.81 1.37 1.83
CA ASP A 335 13.18 1.82 2.09
C ASP A 335 14.13 0.66 1.76
N LYS A 336 14.94 0.85 0.71
CA LYS A 336 15.85 -0.17 0.18
C LYS A 336 15.13 -1.49 -0.09
N ASN A 337 15.49 -2.56 0.65
CA ASN A 337 14.93 -3.89 0.52
C ASN A 337 13.79 -4.17 1.52
N LYS A 338 13.26 -3.14 2.18
CA LYS A 338 12.20 -3.26 3.19
C LYS A 338 10.95 -2.53 2.72
N LEU A 339 9.81 -3.12 3.05
CA LEU A 339 8.48 -2.55 2.85
C LEU A 339 7.85 -2.32 4.22
N PHE A 340 7.38 -1.11 4.47
CA PHE A 340 6.60 -0.75 5.64
C PHE A 340 5.14 -0.57 5.24
N TYR A 341 4.25 -1.24 5.96
CA TYR A 341 2.81 -1.25 5.71
C TYR A 341 2.06 -1.45 7.01
N ALA A 342 0.77 -1.13 7.01
CA ALA A 342 -0.06 -1.33 8.18
C ALA A 342 -1.27 -2.20 7.87
N ASP A 343 -1.77 -2.86 8.92
CA ASP A 343 -3.00 -3.66 8.89
C ASP A 343 -3.77 -3.46 10.19
N PHE A 344 -5.04 -3.86 10.20
CA PHE A 344 -5.85 -3.89 11.42
C PHE A 344 -5.81 -5.28 12.06
N ALA A 345 -5.52 -5.33 13.35
CA ALA A 345 -5.67 -6.54 14.15
C ALA A 345 -6.17 -6.18 15.54
N ASP A 346 -7.25 -6.83 16.00
CA ASP A 346 -7.86 -6.62 17.31
C ASP A 346 -8.17 -5.14 17.63
N ASN A 347 -8.76 -4.42 16.67
CA ASN A 347 -9.05 -2.97 16.74
C ASN A 347 -7.80 -2.13 17.04
N LYS A 348 -6.64 -2.54 16.53
CA LYS A 348 -5.40 -1.77 16.57
C LYS A 348 -4.81 -1.69 15.18
N LEU A 349 -4.22 -0.55 14.88
CA LEU A 349 -3.31 -0.42 13.77
C LEU A 349 -2.01 -1.12 14.12
N VAL A 350 -1.56 -2.03 13.26
CA VAL A 350 -0.31 -2.77 13.40
C VAL A 350 0.59 -2.39 12.23
N LEU A 351 1.64 -1.64 12.52
CA LEU A 351 2.70 -1.30 11.58
C LEU A 351 3.71 -2.44 11.50
N LYS A 352 4.01 -2.88 10.28
CA LYS A 352 4.85 -4.03 9.97
C LYS A 352 5.95 -3.65 8.99
N GLU A 353 7.07 -4.33 9.11
CA GLU A 353 8.18 -4.35 8.16
C GLU A 353 8.20 -5.71 7.47
N TYR A 354 8.32 -5.73 6.15
CA TYR A 354 8.57 -6.92 5.34
C TYR A 354 9.90 -6.79 4.60
N ASN A 355 10.82 -7.73 4.82
CA ASN A 355 12.09 -7.79 4.10
C ASN A 355 11.90 -8.50 2.76
N MET A 356 12.05 -7.78 1.65
CA MET A 356 11.81 -8.31 0.31
C MET A 356 12.81 -9.38 -0.14
N ASN A 357 13.97 -9.49 0.52
CA ASN A 357 14.98 -10.52 0.19
C ASN A 357 14.74 -11.81 0.98
N SER A 358 14.59 -11.69 2.31
CA SER A 358 14.43 -12.87 3.18
C SER A 358 12.97 -13.30 3.33
N LYS A 359 12.02 -12.47 2.90
CA LYS A 359 10.56 -12.62 3.10
C LYS A 359 10.13 -12.64 4.57
N ALA A 360 11.01 -12.18 5.47
CA ALA A 360 10.71 -12.08 6.89
C ALA A 360 9.77 -10.89 7.17
N GLU A 361 8.76 -11.12 8.00
CA GLU A 361 7.85 -10.10 8.50
C GLU A 361 8.16 -9.80 9.96
N LYS A 362 8.15 -8.51 10.34
CA LYS A 362 8.38 -8.03 11.71
C LYS A 362 7.29 -7.03 12.08
N THR A 363 6.66 -7.19 13.24
CA THR A 363 5.77 -6.16 13.79
C THR A 363 6.61 -5.04 14.44
N MET A 364 6.53 -3.84 13.87
CA MET A 364 7.27 -2.67 14.33
C MET A 364 6.56 -1.99 15.48
N LEU A 365 5.29 -1.65 15.29
CA LEU A 365 4.54 -0.84 16.25
C LEU A 365 3.06 -1.23 16.25
N LYS A 366 2.40 -1.05 17.39
CA LYS A 366 0.96 -1.18 17.52
C LYS A 366 0.39 0.10 18.11
N SER A 367 -0.75 0.56 17.59
CA SER A 367 -1.50 1.66 18.19
C SER A 367 -2.09 1.24 19.54
N ASP A 368 -2.60 2.22 20.29
CA ASP A 368 -3.58 1.91 21.33
C ASP A 368 -4.88 1.44 20.64
N LYS A 369 -5.85 0.94 21.41
CA LYS A 369 -7.11 0.47 20.83
C LYS A 369 -7.80 1.64 20.13
N LEU A 370 -8.21 1.42 18.89
CA LEU A 370 -8.84 2.43 18.05
C LEU A 370 -10.36 2.31 18.11
N GLU A 371 -11.01 3.46 18.05
CA GLU A 371 -12.45 3.59 17.83
C GLU A 371 -12.73 3.90 16.35
N ASN A 372 -13.97 3.66 15.89
CA ASN A 372 -14.32 3.74 14.47
C ASN A 372 -14.12 5.14 13.84
N SER A 373 -13.97 6.18 14.65
CA SER A 373 -13.74 7.57 14.22
C SER A 373 -12.27 7.99 14.25
N ASP A 374 -11.35 7.16 14.73
CA ASP A 374 -9.95 7.56 14.88
C ASP A 374 -9.24 7.65 13.52
N GLU A 375 -8.81 8.86 13.16
CA GLU A 375 -7.88 9.05 12.04
C GLU A 375 -6.44 8.79 12.51
N VAL A 376 -5.85 7.71 12.01
CA VAL A 376 -4.50 7.28 12.36
C VAL A 376 -3.72 6.92 11.10
N SER A 377 -2.49 7.41 11.02
CA SER A 377 -1.54 7.13 9.95
C SER A 377 -0.24 6.56 10.51
N PHE A 378 0.55 5.94 9.64
CA PHE A 378 1.87 5.42 9.98
C PHE A 378 2.96 6.07 9.14
N PHE A 379 4.17 6.12 9.70
CA PHE A 379 5.30 6.75 9.04
C PHE A 379 6.61 6.03 9.37
N HIS A 380 7.49 5.94 8.38
CA HIS A 380 8.84 5.41 8.53
C HIS A 380 9.85 6.56 8.68
N GLY A 381 10.59 6.61 9.79
CA GLY A 381 11.58 7.66 10.09
C GLY A 381 13.04 7.20 9.96
N GLY A 382 13.29 6.08 9.28
CA GLY A 382 14.61 5.45 9.19
C GLY A 382 14.91 4.56 10.40
N GLU A 383 15.36 5.17 11.50
CA GLU A 383 15.66 4.42 12.73
C GLU A 383 14.41 4.16 13.58
N TYR A 384 13.43 5.07 13.55
CA TYR A 384 12.17 4.92 14.29
C TYR A 384 10.99 4.88 13.35
N ASP A 385 10.00 4.09 13.71
CA ASP A 385 8.71 3.99 13.03
C ASP A 385 7.62 4.58 13.93
N PHE A 386 6.62 5.21 13.32
CA PHE A 386 5.63 6.04 14.01
C PHE A 386 4.21 5.62 13.66
N ILE A 387 3.33 5.74 14.66
CA ILE A 387 1.88 5.79 14.49
C ILE A 387 1.42 7.13 15.06
N ILE A 388 0.83 7.97 14.22
CA ILE A 388 0.36 9.32 14.57
C ILE A 388 -1.12 9.46 14.22
N GLY A 389 -1.91 9.96 15.16
CA GLY A 389 -3.34 10.26 15.04
C GLY A 389 -3.84 11.01 16.29
N GLU A 390 -5.13 11.35 16.34
CA GLU A 390 -5.72 12.26 17.34
C GLU A 390 -5.27 11.95 18.79
N TRP A 391 -5.25 10.66 19.15
CA TRP A 391 -4.86 10.19 20.50
C TRP A 391 -3.64 9.26 20.49
N ASN A 392 -3.06 9.00 19.32
CA ASN A 392 -1.96 8.06 19.14
C ASN A 392 -0.73 8.82 18.67
N TYR A 393 0.24 9.02 19.55
CA TYR A 393 1.56 9.53 19.19
C TYR A 393 2.60 8.56 19.72
N ARG A 394 2.92 7.54 18.91
CA ARG A 394 3.76 6.42 19.33
C ARG A 394 4.91 6.24 18.36
N ALA A 395 6.06 5.82 18.87
CA ALA A 395 7.16 5.37 18.05
C ALA A 395 7.85 4.14 18.63
N SER A 396 8.58 3.43 17.79
CA SER A 396 9.51 2.38 18.20
C SER A 396 10.74 2.41 17.33
N SER A 397 11.91 2.14 17.91
CA SER A 397 13.13 1.92 17.14
C SER A 397 13.00 0.65 16.30
N ASN A 398 13.61 0.63 15.12
CA ASN A 398 13.68 -0.54 14.25
C ASN A 398 14.48 -1.70 14.89
N LEU A 399 15.31 -1.41 15.90
CA LEU A 399 16.09 -2.37 16.66
C LEU A 399 15.22 -3.15 17.64
N THR A 400 14.42 -2.44 18.44
CA THR A 400 13.57 -3.02 19.49
C THR A 400 12.17 -3.38 18.99
N SER A 401 11.69 -2.71 17.95
CA SER A 401 10.33 -2.84 17.44
C SER A 401 9.30 -2.73 18.57
N SER A 402 8.25 -3.55 18.53
CA SER A 402 7.09 -3.39 19.41
C SER A 402 7.34 -3.75 20.88
N THR A 403 8.57 -4.13 21.26
CA THR A 403 8.93 -4.43 22.65
C THR A 403 9.29 -3.18 23.45
N ASN A 404 9.67 -2.09 22.80
CA ASN A 404 10.01 -0.82 23.47
C ASN A 404 9.38 0.35 22.71
N VAL A 405 8.30 0.89 23.25
CA VAL A 405 7.43 1.84 22.55
C VAL A 405 7.47 3.19 23.25
N MET A 406 7.95 4.21 22.55
CA MET A 406 7.86 5.59 23.01
C MET A 406 6.44 6.12 22.81
N LYS A 407 5.90 6.83 23.80
CA LYS A 407 4.69 7.65 23.70
C LYS A 407 5.08 9.12 23.83
N PHE A 408 4.60 9.97 22.93
CA PHE A 408 4.84 11.41 22.98
C PHE A 408 3.62 12.15 23.52
N LYS A 409 3.83 13.08 24.46
CA LYS A 409 2.78 13.93 25.01
C LYS A 409 3.35 15.27 25.45
N ASN A 410 2.80 16.36 24.91
CA ASN A 410 3.10 17.75 25.34
C ASN A 410 4.61 18.07 25.38
N GLY A 411 5.35 17.72 24.33
CA GLY A 411 6.80 17.97 24.27
C GLY A 411 7.64 17.11 25.22
N LYS A 412 7.06 16.05 25.77
CA LYS A 412 7.74 15.01 26.52
C LYS A 412 7.50 13.67 25.84
N TRP A 413 8.36 12.71 26.15
CA TRP A 413 8.16 11.32 25.78
C TRP A 413 8.35 10.40 27.00
N SER A 414 7.82 9.20 26.92
CA SER A 414 8.03 8.11 27.90
C SER A 414 7.99 6.76 27.19
N TYR A 415 8.57 5.73 27.81
CA TYR A 415 8.40 4.32 27.40
C TYR A 415 7.11 3.70 27.97
#